data_AF-A0A349VP47-F1
#
_entry.id   AF-A0A349VP47-F1
#
_cell.length_a   1.000
_cell.length_b   1.000
_cell.length_c   1.000
_cell.angle_alpha   90.00
_cell.angle_beta   90.00
_cell.angle_gamma   90.00
#
_symmetry.space_group_name_H-M   'P 1'
#
loop_
_entity.id
_entity.type
_entity.pdbx_description
1 polymer ?
#
loop_
_entity_poly.entity_id
_entity_poly.type
_entity_poly.pdbx_seq_one_letter_code
_entity_poly.pdbx_strand_id
1 'polypeptide(L)'
;MRDISALSEFPLDILFDDGRRATYPTDRVNDLDLAYALTVHKSQGGEWKKVLLVLPPERSPIFNRNLLYTAVTRAKEELWIMGDKKTIDYMISSQYSETRMTALKEFLSDPA
;
A
#
# COMPACT_ATOMS: atom_id res chain seq x y z
N MET A 1 7.38 -5.68 9.18
CA MET A 1 6.56 -6.88 8.87
C MET A 1 7.11 -8.00 9.74
N ARG A 2 6.27 -8.81 10.40
CA ARG A 2 6.78 -9.89 11.25
C ARG A 2 7.40 -10.97 10.37
N ASP A 3 8.54 -11.47 10.81
CA ASP A 3 9.29 -12.55 10.18
C ASP A 3 8.50 -13.87 10.30
N ILE A 4 8.35 -14.58 9.19
CA ILE A 4 7.74 -15.91 9.13
C ILE A 4 8.77 -17.03 8.97
N SER A 5 10.07 -16.74 9.17
CA SER A 5 11.14 -17.72 9.11
C SER A 5 10.90 -18.91 10.05
N ALA A 6 10.17 -18.73 11.16
CA ALA A 6 9.77 -19.83 12.03
C ALA A 6 8.81 -20.85 11.36
N LEU A 7 8.12 -20.46 10.28
CA LEU A 7 7.28 -21.34 9.46
C LEU A 7 8.07 -22.01 8.33
N SER A 8 9.33 -21.60 8.11
CA SER A 8 10.20 -22.13 7.05
C SER A 8 10.76 -23.52 7.37
N GLU A 9 10.30 -24.21 8.41
CA GLU A 9 10.68 -25.61 8.68
C GLU A 9 9.87 -26.60 7.84
N PHE A 10 8.73 -26.17 7.28
CA PHE A 10 7.83 -27.02 6.50
C PHE A 10 7.35 -26.29 5.23
N PRO A 11 6.99 -27.04 4.17
CA PRO A 11 6.31 -26.45 3.02
C PRO A 11 4.96 -25.86 3.44
N LEU A 12 4.57 -24.75 2.79
CA LEU A 12 3.32 -24.04 3.07
C LEU A 12 2.36 -24.15 1.90
N ASP A 13 1.14 -24.62 2.18
CA ASP A 13 0.04 -24.58 1.22
C ASP A 13 -0.74 -23.27 1.34
N ILE A 14 -0.77 -22.49 0.26
CA ILE A 14 -1.43 -21.19 0.20
C ILE A 14 -2.66 -21.28 -0.69
N LEU A 15 -3.79 -20.82 -0.18
CA LEU A 15 -4.99 -20.53 -0.96
C LEU A 15 -5.03 -19.03 -1.27
N PHE A 16 -4.97 -18.67 -2.55
CA PHE A 16 -5.08 -17.30 -3.03
C PHE A 16 -6.54 -16.85 -3.13
N ASP A 17 -6.74 -15.53 -3.16
CA ASP A 17 -8.07 -14.92 -3.25
C ASP A 17 -8.84 -15.30 -4.53
N ASP A 18 -8.13 -15.66 -5.60
CA ASP A 18 -8.71 -16.16 -6.85
C ASP A 18 -9.02 -17.68 -6.83
N GLY A 19 -8.83 -18.32 -5.69
CA GLY A 19 -9.07 -19.75 -5.49
C GLY A 19 -7.92 -20.66 -5.90
N ARG A 20 -6.83 -20.13 -6.49
CA ARG A 20 -5.65 -20.93 -6.80
C ARG A 20 -5.01 -21.45 -5.52
N ARG A 21 -4.43 -22.64 -5.60
CA ARG A 21 -3.61 -23.22 -4.55
C ARG A 21 -2.19 -23.39 -5.04
N ALA A 22 -1.22 -23.02 -4.22
CA ALA A 22 0.18 -23.29 -4.49
C ALA A 22 0.89 -23.74 -3.21
N THR A 23 1.74 -24.74 -3.35
CA THR A 23 2.65 -25.20 -2.31
C THR A 23 3.97 -24.46 -2.47
N TYR A 24 4.34 -23.68 -1.46
CA TYR A 24 5.66 -23.06 -1.37
C TYR A 24 6.60 -24.03 -0.66
N PRO A 25 7.69 -24.47 -1.31
CA PRO A 25 8.69 -25.28 -0.63
C PRO A 25 9.39 -24.46 0.45
N THR A 26 9.92 -25.16 1.45
CA THR A 26 10.62 -24.67 2.63
C THR A 26 11.62 -23.55 2.35
N ASP A 27 12.41 -23.66 1.28
CA ASP A 27 13.44 -22.70 0.86
C ASP A 27 12.88 -21.40 0.22
N ARG A 28 11.59 -21.38 -0.12
CA ARG A 28 10.88 -20.25 -0.74
C ARG A 28 9.87 -19.60 0.20
N VAL A 29 9.73 -20.09 1.44
CA VAL A 29 8.82 -19.51 2.44
C VAL A 29 9.19 -18.06 2.76
N ASN A 30 10.48 -17.72 2.73
CA ASN A 30 10.98 -16.36 3.00
C ASN A 30 10.63 -15.34 1.89
N ASP A 31 10.08 -15.77 0.75
CA ASP A 31 9.56 -14.88 -0.28
C ASP A 31 8.17 -14.32 0.09
N LEU A 32 7.57 -14.80 1.18
CA LEU A 32 6.24 -14.42 1.63
C LEU A 32 6.33 -13.46 2.82
N ASP A 33 5.44 -12.48 2.86
CA ASP A 33 5.26 -11.61 4.00
C ASP A 33 3.83 -11.73 4.57
N LEU A 34 3.67 -11.54 5.88
CA LEU A 34 2.34 -11.45 6.51
C LEU A 34 1.58 -10.19 6.11
N ALA A 35 0.42 -10.35 5.49
CA ALA A 35 -0.42 -9.26 4.99
C ALA A 35 -1.50 -8.76 5.98
N TYR A 36 -1.35 -8.96 7.30
CA TYR A 36 -2.33 -8.47 8.30
C TYR A 36 -2.51 -6.95 8.27
N ALA A 37 -1.44 -6.23 7.89
CA ALA A 37 -1.48 -4.82 7.58
C ALA A 37 -0.65 -4.59 6.32
N LEU A 38 -1.18 -3.77 5.42
CA LEU A 38 -0.53 -3.42 4.16
C LEU A 38 -0.18 -1.94 4.14
N THR A 39 0.91 -1.61 3.46
CA THR A 39 1.18 -0.22 3.12
C THR A 39 0.17 0.24 2.06
N VAL A 40 -0.10 1.54 1.99
CA VAL A 40 -0.97 2.12 0.94
C VAL A 40 -0.45 1.81 -0.47
N HIS A 41 0.87 1.68 -0.64
CA HIS A 41 1.48 1.27 -1.90
C HIS A 41 1.20 -0.21 -2.24
N LYS A 42 1.38 -1.13 -1.28
CA LYS A 42 1.09 -2.56 -1.50
C LYS A 42 -0.42 -2.83 -1.67
N SER A 43 -1.30 -1.90 -1.31
CA SER A 43 -2.76 -2.01 -1.49
C SER A 43 -3.29 -1.41 -2.79
N GLN A 44 -2.43 -0.93 -3.68
CA GLN A 44 -2.83 -0.41 -4.99
C GLN A 44 -3.57 -1.48 -5.81
N GLY A 45 -4.66 -1.08 -6.46
CA GLY A 45 -5.59 -1.99 -7.16
C GLY A 45 -6.55 -2.78 -6.26
N GLY A 46 -6.25 -2.95 -4.97
CA GLY A 46 -7.13 -3.61 -4.00
C GLY A 46 -8.16 -2.68 -3.36
N GLU A 47 -9.33 -3.19 -3.02
CA GLU A 47 -10.38 -2.45 -2.31
C GLU A 47 -11.11 -3.38 -1.33
N TRP A 48 -11.46 -2.85 -0.15
CA TRP A 48 -12.11 -3.61 0.92
C TRP A 48 -13.34 -2.87 1.43
N LYS A 49 -14.32 -3.61 1.98
CA LYS A 49 -15.53 -3.02 2.54
C LYS A 49 -15.22 -2.00 3.63
N LYS A 50 -14.34 -2.38 4.56
CA LYS A 50 -13.93 -1.56 5.69
C LYS A 50 -12.41 -1.46 5.73
N VAL A 51 -11.88 -0.26 5.96
CA VAL A 51 -10.43 -0.01 6.07
C VAL A 51 -10.14 0.76 7.35
N LEU A 52 -9.13 0.28 8.10
CA LEU A 52 -8.49 1.04 9.17
C LEU A 52 -7.16 1.60 8.65
N LEU A 53 -7.10 2.90 8.42
CA LEU A 53 -5.89 3.61 8.04
C LEU A 53 -5.16 4.08 9.30
N VAL A 54 -3.91 3.62 9.49
CA VAL A 54 -3.06 4.07 10.59
C VAL A 54 -2.02 5.06 10.07
N LEU A 55 -2.04 6.28 10.59
CA LEU A 55 -1.07 7.33 10.30
C LEU A 55 -0.18 7.55 11.53
N PRO A 56 1.11 7.19 11.48
CA PRO A 56 2.01 7.44 12.58
C PRO A 56 2.17 8.95 12.86
N PRO A 57 2.48 9.33 14.11
CA PRO A 57 2.55 10.74 14.53
C PRO A 57 3.72 11.52 13.91
N GLU A 58 4.78 10.83 13.49
CA GLU A 58 5.95 11.48 12.89
C GLU A 58 5.68 11.87 11.43
N ARG A 59 6.04 13.11 11.09
CA ARG A 59 5.96 13.60 9.71
C ARG A 59 6.92 12.80 8.83
N SER A 60 6.36 11.98 7.95
CA SER A 60 7.11 11.28 6.92
C SER A 60 7.12 12.07 5.61
N PRO A 61 8.23 12.11 4.85
CA PRO A 61 8.28 12.75 3.53
C PRO A 61 7.22 12.23 2.54
N ILE A 62 6.76 10.98 2.73
CA ILE A 62 5.72 10.37 1.87
C ILE A 62 4.31 10.91 2.16
N PHE A 63 4.12 11.70 3.23
CA PHE A 63 2.81 12.22 3.62
C PHE A 63 2.38 13.38 2.72
N ASN A 64 1.58 13.05 1.72
CA ASN A 64 1.00 14.01 0.79
C ASN A 64 -0.48 13.68 0.51
N ARG A 65 -1.16 14.59 -0.18
CA ARG A 65 -2.58 14.45 -0.51
C ARG A 65 -2.87 13.21 -1.37
N ASN A 66 -1.96 12.84 -2.28
CA ASN A 66 -2.14 11.69 -3.16
C ASN A 66 -2.10 10.38 -2.38
N LEU A 67 -1.21 10.25 -1.39
CA LEU A 67 -1.13 9.08 -0.52
C LEU A 67 -2.43 8.94 0.30
N LEU A 68 -2.89 10.04 0.92
CA LEU A 68 -4.13 10.04 1.68
C LEU A 68 -5.33 9.68 0.78
N TYR A 69 -5.44 10.29 -0.39
CA TYR A 69 -6.50 9.99 -1.37
C TYR A 69 -6.48 8.51 -1.78
N THR A 70 -5.30 7.97 -2.07
CA THR A 70 -5.15 6.55 -2.43
C THR A 70 -5.63 5.66 -1.28
N ALA A 71 -5.26 5.98 -0.03
CA ALA A 71 -5.70 5.23 1.14
C ALA A 71 -7.22 5.30 1.34
N VAL A 72 -7.82 6.47 1.17
CA VAL A 72 -9.28 6.67 1.28
C VAL A 72 -10.03 5.83 0.24
N THR A 73 -9.57 5.83 -1.01
CA THR A 73 -10.20 5.05 -2.09
C THR A 73 -10.03 3.54 -1.97
N ARG A 74 -9.28 3.03 -0.96
CA ARG A 74 -9.26 1.58 -0.68
C ARG A 74 -10.53 1.12 0.05
N ALA A 75 -11.29 2.03 0.67
CA ALA A 75 -12.50 1.72 1.42
C ALA A 75 -13.76 1.86 0.55
N LYS A 76 -14.60 0.81 0.50
CA LYS A 76 -15.87 0.83 -0.25
C LYS A 76 -17.05 1.36 0.56
N GLU A 77 -17.11 1.01 1.85
CA GLU A 77 -18.27 1.30 2.70
C GLU A 77 -17.88 2.13 3.92
N GLU A 78 -16.76 1.81 4.57
CA GLU A 78 -16.37 2.46 5.83
C GLU A 78 -14.85 2.64 5.95
N LEU A 79 -14.44 3.84 6.40
CA LEU A 79 -13.05 4.19 6.65
C LEU A 79 -12.90 4.72 8.08
N TRP A 80 -11.99 4.11 8.84
CA TRP A 80 -11.52 4.65 10.12
C TRP A 80 -10.09 5.11 9.96
N ILE A 81 -9.79 6.33 10.42
CA ILE A 81 -8.42 6.88 10.38
C ILE A 81 -7.93 7.03 11.82
N MET A 82 -6.88 6.30 12.15
CA MET A 82 -6.16 6.39 13.42
C MET A 82 -4.91 7.25 13.21
N GLY A 83 -4.92 8.48 13.72
CA GLY A 83 -3.79 9.39 13.65
C GLY A 83 -4.14 10.79 14.13
N ASP A 84 -3.14 11.66 14.19
CA ASP A 84 -3.32 13.03 14.68
C ASP A 84 -4.00 13.92 13.64
N LYS A 85 -4.97 14.71 14.10
CA LYS A 85 -5.67 15.69 13.24
C LYS A 85 -4.69 16.61 12.49
N LYS A 86 -3.60 17.03 13.14
CA LYS A 86 -2.56 17.88 12.54
C LYS A 86 -1.89 17.21 11.32
N THR A 87 -1.66 15.90 11.39
CA THR A 87 -1.06 15.13 10.29
C THR A 87 -2.03 15.02 9.12
N ILE A 88 -3.31 14.77 9.41
CA ILE A 88 -4.37 14.73 8.40
C ILE A 88 -4.52 16.11 7.74
N ASP A 89 -4.62 17.19 8.52
CA ASP A 89 -4.72 18.57 8.00
C ASP A 89 -3.50 18.91 7.13
N TYR A 90 -2.29 18.50 7.55
CA TYR A 90 -1.07 18.65 6.75
C TYR A 90 -1.16 17.91 5.41
N MET A 91 -1.52 16.62 5.42
CA MET A 91 -1.67 15.81 4.20
C MET A 91 -2.73 16.40 3.26
N ILE A 92 -3.83 16.90 3.81
CA ILE A 92 -4.88 17.59 3.03
C ILE A 92 -4.34 18.88 2.42
N SER A 93 -3.63 19.72 3.17
CA SER A 93 -3.09 20.98 2.66
C SER A 93 -1.92 20.81 1.68
N SER A 94 -1.23 19.67 1.74
CA SER A 94 -0.05 19.37 0.93
C SER A 94 -0.42 19.39 -0.55
N GLN A 95 0.08 20.41 -1.27
CA GLN A 95 0.05 20.47 -2.74
C GLN A 95 1.30 19.81 -3.35
N TYR A 96 2.01 18.99 -2.58
CA TYR A 96 3.21 18.33 -3.06
C TYR A 96 2.85 17.33 -4.17
N SER A 97 2.92 17.80 -5.41
CA SER A 97 3.16 16.94 -6.56
C SER A 97 4.67 16.89 -6.73
N GLU A 98 5.29 15.73 -6.54
CA GLU A 98 6.61 15.55 -7.13
C GLU A 98 6.48 15.84 -8.62
N THR A 99 7.26 16.80 -9.10
CA THR A 99 7.39 17.03 -10.54
C THR A 99 7.92 15.75 -11.13
N ARG A 100 7.05 14.99 -11.79
CA ARG A 100 7.43 13.72 -12.39
C ARG A 100 8.54 13.99 -13.40
N MET A 101 9.73 13.45 -13.13
CA MET A 101 10.84 13.51 -14.08
C MET A 101 10.53 12.56 -15.24
N THR A 102 9.89 13.08 -16.29
CA THR A 102 9.52 12.33 -17.49
C THR A 102 9.55 13.23 -18.70
N ALA A 103 10.11 12.73 -19.81
CA ALA A 103 10.11 13.41 -21.11
C ALA A 103 8.86 13.10 -21.97
N LEU A 104 7.91 12.32 -21.43
CA LEU A 104 6.75 11.85 -22.19
C LEU A 104 5.88 13.01 -22.67
N LYS A 105 5.78 14.08 -21.87
CA LYS A 105 5.00 15.26 -22.25
C LYS A 105 5.60 15.91 -23.49
N GLU A 106 6.92 16.10 -23.51
CA GLU A 106 7.66 16.67 -24.62
C GLU A 106 7.47 15.82 -25.89
N PHE A 107 7.64 14.49 -25.79
CA PHE A 107 7.45 13.58 -26.93
C PHE A 107 6.04 13.59 -27.50
N LEU A 108 5.00 13.75 -26.67
CA LEU A 108 3.62 13.80 -27.13
C LEU A 108 3.22 15.17 -27.73
N SER A 109 4.00 16.21 -27.43
CA SER A 109 3.76 17.57 -27.93
C SER A 109 4.53 17.94 -29.19
N ASP A 110 5.43 17.07 -29.66
CA ASP A 110 6.15 17.25 -30.92
C ASP A 110 5.27 16.75 -32.09
N PRO A 111 4.77 17.63 -32.97
CA PRO A 111 4.07 17.19 -34.16
C PRO A 111 5.10 16.65 -35.15
N ALA A 112 5.11 15.32 -35.32
CA ALA A 112 5.85 14.66 -36.40
C ALA A 112 5.49 15.22 -37.78
#